data_AF-G3HZ31-F1
#
_entry.id   AF-G3HZ31-F1
#
_cell.length_a   1.000
_cell.length_b   1.000
_cell.length_c   1.000
_cell.angle_alpha   90.00
_cell.angle_beta   90.00
_cell.angle_gamma   90.00
#
_symmetry.space_group_name_H-M   'P 1'
#
loop_
_entity.id
_entity.type
_entity.pdbx_description
1 polymer ?
#
loop_
_entity_poly.entity_id
_entity_poly.type
_entity_poly.pdbx_seq_one_letter_code
_entity_poly.pdbx_strand_id
1 'polypeptide(L)'
;MVKKLHTATPPTFGVDLINELVENFGRCPRWSGRQAFVFVCQTVIEDDCLPMDEFAVHLMPHLLTLANDRVPNVRVLLAKTLRQTLLEKEYFLASASCHQEAVEQTIMALQMDRDSDVKYFASIHPSSTKASEDAMSTASSTY
;
A
#
# COMPACT_ATOMS: atom_id res chain seq x y z
N MET A 1 0.63 0.64 -17.66
CA MET A 1 1.97 0.78 -18.26
C MET A 1 2.59 2.07 -17.76
N VAL A 2 3.26 2.04 -16.61
CA VAL A 2 4.13 3.14 -16.16
C VAL A 2 5.54 2.74 -16.57
N LYS A 3 6.18 3.51 -17.47
CA LYS A 3 7.51 3.19 -18.00
C LYS A 3 8.59 3.70 -17.03
N LYS A 4 9.59 2.86 -16.77
CA LYS A 4 10.79 3.12 -15.94
C LYS A 4 11.34 4.54 -16.13
N LEU A 5 11.32 5.34 -15.06
CA LEU A 5 11.92 6.68 -14.97
C LEU A 5 13.39 6.59 -14.56
N HIS A 6 14.21 5.88 -15.34
CA HIS A 6 15.66 5.87 -15.13
C HIS A 6 16.38 6.34 -16.38
N THR A 7 16.46 7.65 -16.58
CA THR A 7 17.54 8.30 -17.33
C THR A 7 17.63 9.77 -16.93
N ALA A 8 18.65 10.09 -16.11
CA ALA A 8 19.15 11.45 -15.85
C ALA A 8 18.10 12.52 -15.53
N THR A 9 17.28 12.25 -14.52
CA THR A 9 16.38 13.25 -13.96
C THR A 9 17.16 14.14 -12.99
N PRO A 10 17.14 15.49 -13.09
CA PRO A 10 17.78 16.33 -12.08
C PRO A 10 17.25 15.94 -10.69
N PRO A 11 18.10 15.90 -9.64
CA PRO A 11 17.73 15.36 -8.33
C PRO A 11 16.49 16.03 -7.71
N THR A 12 16.12 17.22 -8.17
CA THR A 12 14.89 17.93 -7.78
C THR A 12 13.62 17.34 -8.39
N PHE A 13 13.64 16.87 -9.65
CA PHE A 13 12.42 16.47 -10.35
C PHE A 13 11.74 15.22 -9.73
N GLY A 14 12.52 14.29 -9.20
CA GLY A 14 11.96 13.13 -8.49
C GLY A 14 11.18 13.56 -7.23
N VAL A 15 11.77 14.49 -6.46
CA VAL A 15 11.16 15.05 -5.26
C VAL A 15 9.96 15.93 -5.60
N ASP A 16 10.06 16.76 -6.65
CA ASP A 16 8.96 17.61 -7.13
C ASP A 16 7.77 16.77 -7.59
N LEU A 17 8.01 15.68 -8.32
CA LEU A 17 6.97 14.74 -8.74
C LEU A 17 6.30 14.06 -7.54
N ILE A 18 7.07 13.63 -6.54
CA ILE A 18 6.51 13.04 -5.32
C ILE A 18 5.65 14.06 -4.56
N ASN A 19 6.13 15.29 -4.42
CA ASN A 19 5.38 16.38 -3.79
C ASN A 19 4.07 16.63 -4.55
N GLU A 20 4.10 16.70 -5.88
CA GLU A 20 2.89 16.86 -6.69
C GLU A 20 1.90 15.70 -6.51
N LEU A 21 2.38 14.45 -6.43
CA LEU A 21 1.53 13.29 -6.18
C LEU A 21 0.84 13.39 -4.81
N VAL A 22 1.60 13.78 -3.78
CA VAL A 22 1.09 13.91 -2.41
C VAL A 22 0.07 15.05 -2.30
N GLU A 23 0.40 16.23 -2.82
CA GLU A 23 -0.50 17.39 -2.73
C GLU A 23 -1.77 17.20 -3.56
N ASN A 24 -1.66 16.68 -4.78
CA ASN A 24 -2.81 16.58 -5.69
C ASN A 24 -3.70 15.37 -5.40
N PHE A 25 -3.11 14.25 -4.97
CA PHE A 25 -3.84 13.00 -4.77
C PHE A 25 -3.91 12.60 -3.30
N GLY A 26 -2.79 12.57 -2.57
CA GLY A 26 -2.74 12.16 -1.16
C GLY A 26 -3.59 13.05 -0.24
N ARG A 27 -3.61 14.36 -0.51
CA ARG A 27 -4.41 15.36 0.22
C ARG A 27 -5.68 15.80 -0.51
N CYS A 28 -6.05 15.09 -1.59
CA CYS A 28 -7.21 15.46 -2.40
C CYS A 28 -8.48 15.53 -1.54
N PRO A 29 -9.31 16.59 -1.64
CA PRO A 29 -10.57 16.67 -0.90
C PRO A 29 -11.53 15.52 -1.24
N ARG A 30 -11.47 15.05 -2.50
CA ARG A 30 -12.26 13.94 -3.02
C ARG A 30 -11.60 12.61 -2.66
N TRP A 31 -12.41 11.68 -2.16
CA TRP A 31 -11.94 10.34 -1.77
C TRP A 31 -11.34 9.57 -2.96
N SER A 32 -11.85 9.79 -4.17
CA SER A 32 -11.32 9.14 -5.38
C SER A 32 -9.88 9.55 -5.68
N GLY A 33 -9.50 10.79 -5.39
CA GLY A 33 -8.11 11.25 -5.52
C GLY A 33 -7.20 10.55 -4.51
N ARG A 34 -7.66 10.36 -3.28
CA ARG A 34 -6.89 9.66 -2.25
C ARG A 34 -6.77 8.16 -2.52
N GLN A 35 -7.80 7.52 -3.09
CA GLN A 35 -7.67 6.16 -3.60
C GLN A 35 -6.68 6.07 -4.77
N ALA A 36 -6.71 7.04 -5.70
CA ALA A 36 -5.73 7.09 -6.78
C ALA A 36 -4.30 7.22 -6.24
N PHE A 37 -4.08 7.98 -5.16
CA PHE A 37 -2.79 8.02 -4.48
C PHE A 37 -2.36 6.64 -3.97
N VAL A 38 -3.25 5.91 -3.27
CA VAL A 38 -2.93 4.56 -2.79
C VAL A 38 -2.60 3.61 -3.95
N PHE A 39 -3.37 3.66 -5.05
CA PHE A 39 -3.07 2.86 -6.25
C PHE A 39 -1.73 3.22 -6.87
N VAL A 40 -1.38 4.50 -6.95
CA VAL A 40 -0.05 4.93 -7.43
C VAL A 40 1.05 4.38 -6.52
N CYS A 41 0.90 4.49 -5.19
CA CYS A 41 1.85 3.89 -4.25
C CYS A 41 1.97 2.37 -4.45
N GLN A 42 0.84 1.68 -4.61
CA GLN A 42 0.82 0.25 -4.88
C GLN A 42 1.59 -0.09 -6.16
N THR A 43 1.33 0.60 -7.27
CA THR A 43 2.05 0.40 -8.54
C THR A 43 3.54 0.70 -8.39
N VAL A 44 3.92 1.76 -7.67
CA VAL A 44 5.34 2.08 -7.41
C VAL A 44 6.04 0.94 -6.68
N ILE A 45 5.37 0.33 -5.69
CA ILE A 45 5.90 -0.82 -4.95
C ILE A 45 5.94 -2.06 -5.86
N GLU A 46 4.85 -2.41 -6.55
CA GLU A 46 4.75 -3.63 -7.37
C GLU A 46 5.74 -3.63 -8.54
N ASP A 47 5.84 -2.52 -9.26
CA ASP A 47 6.68 -2.38 -10.46
C ASP A 47 8.14 -1.99 -10.12
N ASP A 48 8.49 -1.90 -8.83
CA ASP A 48 9.79 -1.46 -8.32
C ASP A 48 10.25 -0.14 -9.01
N CYS A 49 9.33 0.82 -9.11
CA CYS A 49 9.57 2.10 -9.78
C CYS A 49 10.56 2.99 -9.03
N LEU A 50 10.76 2.72 -7.74
CA LEU A 50 11.59 3.49 -6.82
C LEU A 50 12.27 2.52 -5.82
N PRO A 51 13.53 2.75 -5.42
CA PRO A 51 14.13 2.03 -4.31
C PRO A 51 13.27 2.09 -3.04
N MET A 52 13.19 0.99 -2.28
CA MET A 52 12.28 0.90 -1.14
C MET A 52 12.63 1.85 0.01
N ASP A 53 13.90 2.19 0.18
CA ASP A 53 14.38 3.22 1.10
C ASP A 53 13.88 4.61 0.70
N GLU A 54 13.95 4.96 -0.58
CA GLU A 54 13.37 6.22 -1.08
C GLU A 54 11.84 6.24 -0.95
N PHE A 55 11.16 5.12 -1.22
CA PHE A 55 9.71 5.01 -0.99
C PHE A 55 9.36 5.21 0.49
N ALA A 56 10.10 4.56 1.39
CA ALA A 56 9.89 4.61 2.83
C ALA A 56 10.08 6.02 3.40
N VAL A 57 10.98 6.81 2.81
CA VAL A 57 11.24 8.20 3.21
C VAL A 57 10.20 9.16 2.61
N HIS A 58 9.86 9.02 1.33
CA HIS A 58 9.16 10.07 0.59
C HIS A 58 7.66 9.83 0.38
N LEU A 59 7.21 8.58 0.26
CA LEU A 59 5.81 8.25 -0.04
C LEU A 59 5.10 7.58 1.12
N MET A 60 5.79 6.68 1.82
CA MET A 60 5.21 5.89 2.91
C MET A 60 4.60 6.76 4.03
N PRO A 61 5.22 7.86 4.52
CA PRO A 61 4.62 8.66 5.57
C PRO A 61 3.24 9.19 5.18
N HIS A 62 3.09 9.64 3.93
CA HIS A 62 1.83 10.13 3.38
C HIS A 62 0.81 9.01 3.19
N LEU A 63 1.25 7.84 2.73
CA LEU A 63 0.41 6.65 2.62
C LEU A 63 -0.16 6.24 3.97
N LEU A 64 0.66 6.16 5.01
CA LEU A 64 0.23 5.74 6.35
C LEU A 64 -0.75 6.73 7.00
N THR A 65 -0.69 8.02 6.67
CA THR A 65 -1.68 9.00 7.19
C THR A 65 -3.12 8.65 6.79
N LEU A 66 -3.31 7.93 5.69
CA LEU A 66 -4.63 7.51 5.22
C LEU A 66 -5.31 6.48 6.13
N ALA A 67 -4.60 5.94 7.14
CA ALA A 67 -5.25 5.14 8.19
C ALA A 67 -6.30 5.94 8.98
N ASN A 68 -6.21 7.28 8.97
CA ASN A 68 -7.19 8.17 9.57
C ASN A 68 -8.17 8.77 8.54
N ASP A 69 -8.20 8.27 7.30
CA ASP A 69 -9.13 8.77 6.29
C ASP A 69 -10.57 8.64 6.78
N ARG A 70 -11.42 9.63 6.50
CA ARG A 70 -12.85 9.58 6.85
C ARG A 70 -13.64 8.52 6.06
N VAL A 71 -13.16 8.10 4.90
CA VAL A 71 -13.87 7.17 4.01
C VAL A 71 -13.33 5.74 4.19
N PRO A 72 -14.17 4.78 4.64
CA PRO A 72 -13.73 3.39 4.86
C PRO A 72 -13.08 2.75 3.63
N ASN A 73 -13.61 2.99 2.43
CA ASN A 73 -13.04 2.43 1.19
C ASN A 73 -11.60 2.88 0.90
N VAL A 74 -11.18 4.05 1.39
CA VAL A 74 -9.77 4.47 1.30
C VAL A 74 -8.92 3.65 2.27
N ARG A 75 -9.41 3.47 3.50
CA ARG A 75 -8.73 2.68 4.55
C ARG A 75 -8.66 1.20 4.21
N VAL A 76 -9.70 0.63 3.59
CA VAL A 76 -9.70 -0.74 3.05
C VAL A 76 -8.59 -0.89 2.00
N LEU A 77 -8.49 0.07 1.07
CA LEU A 77 -7.45 0.02 0.04
C LEU A 77 -6.06 0.13 0.66
N LEU A 78 -5.86 1.03 1.63
CA LEU A 78 -4.62 1.11 2.40
C LEU A 78 -4.29 -0.23 3.07
N ALA A 79 -5.24 -0.82 3.80
CA ALA A 79 -5.04 -2.09 4.49
C ALA A 79 -4.57 -3.19 3.53
N LYS A 80 -5.21 -3.30 2.36
CA LYS A 80 -4.80 -4.24 1.31
C LYS A 80 -3.39 -3.94 0.81
N THR A 81 -3.08 -2.70 0.46
CA THR A 81 -1.74 -2.31 -0.02
C THR A 81 -0.66 -2.60 1.01
N LEU A 82 -0.88 -2.31 2.30
CA LEU A 82 0.11 -2.61 3.34
C LEU A 82 0.33 -4.12 3.50
N ARG A 83 -0.76 -4.89 3.52
CA ARG A 83 -0.74 -6.34 3.82
C ARG A 83 -0.30 -7.21 2.66
N GLN A 84 -0.75 -6.87 1.45
CA GLN A 84 -0.63 -7.70 0.24
C GLN A 84 0.46 -7.22 -0.70
N THR A 85 1.02 -6.03 -0.46
CA THR A 85 2.02 -5.46 -1.38
C THR A 85 3.26 -5.01 -0.61
N LEU A 86 3.11 -4.10 0.37
CA LEU A 86 4.25 -3.48 1.04
C LEU A 86 5.04 -4.47 1.89
N LEU A 87 4.36 -5.23 2.76
CA LEU A 87 5.01 -6.22 3.64
C LEU A 87 5.55 -7.45 2.91
N GLU A 88 5.22 -7.64 1.63
CA GLU A 88 5.79 -8.73 0.82
C GLU A 88 7.21 -8.40 0.31
N LYS A 89 7.64 -7.13 0.41
CA LYS A 89 8.97 -6.71 -0.04
C LYS A 89 10.05 -7.11 0.95
N GLU A 90 11.17 -7.63 0.42
CA GLU A 90 12.34 -8.08 1.21
C GLU A 90 12.83 -7.01 2.20
N TYR A 91 12.72 -5.73 1.83
CA TYR A 91 13.03 -4.58 2.69
C TYR A 91 12.40 -4.69 4.10
N PHE A 92 11.14 -5.13 4.18
CA PHE A 92 10.40 -5.30 5.43
C PHE A 92 10.49 -6.71 6.03
N LEU A 93 11.01 -7.69 5.28
CA LEU A 93 11.23 -9.05 5.78
C LEU A 93 12.61 -9.21 6.43
N ALA A 94 13.60 -8.47 5.94
CA ALA A 94 15.00 -8.64 6.31
C ALA A 94 15.49 -7.68 7.41
N SER A 95 14.71 -6.64 7.78
CA SER A 95 15.18 -5.59 8.69
C SER A 95 14.12 -5.12 9.68
N ALA A 96 14.41 -5.23 10.98
CA ALA A 96 13.66 -4.55 12.04
C ALA A 96 13.98 -3.04 12.02
N SER A 97 13.54 -2.36 10.96
CA SER A 97 13.70 -0.92 10.77
C SER A 97 12.56 -0.13 11.42
N CYS A 98 12.79 1.15 11.70
CA CYS A 98 11.73 2.06 12.15
C CYS A 98 10.56 2.16 11.15
N HIS A 99 10.83 1.88 9.87
CA HIS A 99 9.82 1.82 8.83
C HIS A 99 8.89 0.61 9.00
N GLN A 100 9.44 -0.55 9.35
CA GLN A 100 8.62 -1.73 9.66
C GLN A 100 7.71 -1.46 10.86
N GLU A 101 8.26 -0.89 11.94
CA GLU A 101 7.48 -0.56 13.14
C GLU A 101 6.31 0.39 12.81
N ALA A 102 6.54 1.42 12.00
CA ALA A 102 5.49 2.35 11.59
C ALA A 102 4.37 1.66 10.79
N VAL A 103 4.72 0.73 9.90
CA VAL A 103 3.75 -0.06 9.12
C VAL A 103 2.94 -0.98 10.04
N GLU A 104 3.60 -1.67 10.96
CA GLU A 104 2.96 -2.58 11.93
C GLU A 104 2.00 -1.83 12.85
N GLN A 105 2.40 -0.68 13.40
CA GLN A 105 1.53 0.18 14.21
C GLN A 105 0.31 0.65 13.42
N THR A 106 0.50 1.00 12.14
CA THR A 106 -0.60 1.41 11.26
C THR A 106 -1.58 0.25 11.02
N ILE A 107 -1.07 -0.97 10.79
CA ILE A 107 -1.90 -2.16 10.62
C ILE A 107 -2.67 -2.47 11.91
N MET A 108 -2.04 -2.39 13.09
CA MET A 108 -2.73 -2.56 14.37
C MET A 108 -3.87 -1.56 14.55
N ALA A 109 -3.68 -0.30 14.15
CA ALA A 109 -4.75 0.69 14.17
C ALA A 109 -5.92 0.32 13.23
N LEU A 110 -5.62 -0.16 12.01
CA LEU A 110 -6.63 -0.62 11.04
C LEU A 110 -7.35 -1.90 11.48
N GLN A 111 -6.69 -2.78 12.23
CA GLN A 111 -7.32 -3.97 12.84
C GLN A 111 -8.32 -3.62 13.94
N MET A 112 -8.20 -2.43 14.53
CA MET A 112 -9.13 -1.88 15.52
C MET A 112 -10.13 -0.89 14.92
N ASP A 113 -10.24 -0.83 13.59
CA ASP A 113 -11.11 0.12 12.90
C ASP A 113 -12.60 -0.11 13.23
N ARG A 114 -13.38 0.97 13.14
CA ARG A 114 -14.83 0.91 13.33
C ARG A 114 -15.52 0.16 12.20
N ASP A 115 -14.96 0.24 11.00
CA ASP A 115 -15.48 -0.41 9.81
C ASP A 115 -15.04 -1.89 9.75
N SER A 116 -15.98 -2.79 9.50
CA SER A 116 -15.73 -4.23 9.50
C SER A 116 -14.87 -4.70 8.33
N ASP A 117 -14.99 -4.07 7.15
CA ASP A 117 -14.19 -4.44 5.98
C ASP A 117 -12.74 -4.01 6.20
N VAL A 118 -12.52 -2.83 6.78
CA VAL A 118 -11.16 -2.38 7.13
C VAL A 118 -10.49 -3.37 8.08
N LYS A 119 -11.18 -3.78 9.16
CA LYS A 119 -10.66 -4.78 10.11
C LYS A 119 -10.35 -6.10 9.42
N TYR A 120 -11.26 -6.57 8.57
CA TYR A 120 -11.11 -7.81 7.83
C TYR A 120 -9.84 -7.78 6.97
N PHE A 121 -9.70 -6.78 6.09
CA PHE A 121 -8.55 -6.69 5.20
C PHE A 121 -7.23 -6.38 5.92
N ALA A 122 -7.26 -5.70 7.08
CA ALA A 122 -6.07 -5.48 7.90
C ALA A 122 -5.61 -6.73 8.67
N SER A 123 -6.53 -7.66 8.94
CA SER A 123 -6.23 -8.89 9.70
C SER A 123 -5.82 -10.06 8.80
N ILE A 124 -6.26 -10.09 7.55
CA ILE A 124 -5.92 -11.16 6.61
C ILE A 124 -4.43 -11.15 6.31
N HIS A 125 -3.79 -12.31 6.45
CA HIS A 125 -2.45 -12.56 5.93
C HIS A 125 -2.52 -13.02 4.47
N PRO A 126 -1.61 -12.57 3.59
CA PRO A 126 -1.57 -13.01 2.19
C PRO A 126 -1.57 -14.53 2.02
N SER A 127 -0.94 -15.26 2.95
CA SER A 127 -0.91 -16.72 3.00
C SER A 127 -2.28 -17.39 3.21
N SER A 128 -3.28 -16.67 3.71
CA SER A 128 -4.63 -17.23 3.91
C SER A 128 -5.49 -17.21 2.64
N THR A 129 -5.11 -16.46 1.60
CA THR A 129 -5.94 -16.28 0.39
C THR A 129 -5.61 -17.32 -0.68
N LYS A 130 -4.31 -17.69 -0.84
CA LYS A 130 -3.91 -18.77 -1.77
C LYS A 130 -4.50 -20.12 -1.37
N ALA A 131 -4.57 -20.41 -0.06
CA ALA A 131 -5.15 -21.66 0.43
C ALA A 131 -6.66 -21.77 0.19
N SER A 132 -7.40 -20.66 0.09
CA SER A 132 -8.84 -20.67 -0.16
C SER A 132 -9.22 -20.77 -1.64
N GLU A 133 -8.41 -20.24 -2.55
CA GLU A 133 -8.66 -20.34 -4.01
C GLU A 133 -8.34 -21.75 -4.55
N ASP A 134 -7.28 -22.39 -4.04
CA ASP A 134 -6.91 -23.76 -4.41
C ASP A 134 -7.92 -24.80 -3.88
N ALA A 135 -8.49 -24.55 -2.70
CA ALA A 135 -9.52 -25.42 -2.12
C ALA A 135 -10.86 -25.32 -2.85
N MET A 136 -11.17 -24.19 -3.48
CA MET A 136 -12.44 -24.00 -4.20
C MET A 136 -12.36 -24.49 -5.66
N SER A 137 -11.16 -24.52 -6.25
CA SER A 137 -10.94 -25.04 -7.61
C SER A 137 -10.95 -26.57 -7.68
N THR A 138 -10.62 -27.26 -6.58
CA THR A 138 -10.58 -28.74 -6.52
C THR A 138 -11.94 -29.40 -6.23
N ALA A 139 -12.95 -28.62 -5.82
CA ALA A 139 -14.28 -29.15 -5.48
C ALA A 139 -15.28 -29.20 -6.67
N SER A 140 -14.91 -28.75 -7.87
CA SER A 140 -15.85 -28.55 -8.99
C SER A 140 -15.63 -29.45 -10.21
N SER A 141 -14.91 -30.57 -10.07
CA SER A 141 -14.73 -31.53 -11.18
C SER A 141 -15.02 -32.97 -10.76
N THR A 142 -16.30 -33.25 -10.51
CA THR A 142 -16.87 -34.59 -10.64
C THR A 142 -18.22 -34.49 -11.33
N TYR A 143 -18.21 -34.59 -12.66
CA TYR A 143 -19.31 -35.12 -13.47
C TYR A 143 -18.71 -35.81 -14.70
#